data_AF-A0A366F0Y5-F1
#
_entry.id   AF-A0A366F0Y5-F1
#
_cell.length_a   1.000
_cell.length_b   1.000
_cell.length_c   1.000
_cell.angle_alpha   90.00
_cell.angle_beta   90.00
_cell.angle_gamma   90.00
#
_symmetry.space_group_name_H-M   'P 1'
#
loop_
_entity.id
_entity.type
_entity.pdbx_description
1 polymer ?
#
loop_
_entity_poly.entity_id
_entity_poly.type
_entity_poly.pdbx_seq_one_letter_code
_entity_poly.pdbx_strand_id
1 'polypeptide(L)' 'MSNLFKDGNMADFLNKILSLGDKIEVLSGDEEIEEGSYVYASDNFVVWADDNGHMNTSNLNNVTVRKV' A
#
# COMPACT_ATOMS: atom_id res chain seq x y z
N MET A 1 -16.71 16.80 -12.37
CA MET A 1 -15.76 15.93 -11.64
C MET A 1 -15.27 14.85 -12.59
N SER A 2 -13.97 14.80 -12.86
CA SER A 2 -13.37 13.67 -13.59
C SER A 2 -13.39 12.43 -12.70
N ASN A 3 -13.98 11.34 -13.19
CA ASN A 3 -13.93 10.03 -12.54
C ASN A 3 -12.47 9.59 -12.39
N LEU A 4 -11.95 9.63 -11.17
CA LEU A 4 -10.59 9.20 -10.82
C LEU A 4 -10.37 7.68 -10.98
N PHE A 5 -11.43 6.93 -11.27
CA PHE A 5 -11.46 5.47 -11.25
C PHE A 5 -11.67 4.82 -12.63
N LYS A 6 -11.53 5.57 -13.73
CA LYS A 6 -11.36 4.94 -15.03
C LYS A 6 -9.91 4.50 -15.16
N ASP A 7 -9.67 3.22 -14.88
CA ASP A 7 -8.56 2.42 -15.40
C ASP A 7 -7.16 2.65 -14.79
N GLY A 8 -7.07 3.16 -13.56
CA GLY A 8 -5.80 3.24 -12.83
C GLY A 8 -5.57 2.01 -11.95
N ASN A 9 -4.50 1.25 -12.21
CA ASN A 9 -4.02 0.20 -11.31
C ASN A 9 -3.81 0.80 -9.91
N MET A 10 -4.34 0.17 -8.85
CA MET A 10 -4.15 0.62 -7.46
C MET A 10 -2.67 0.83 -7.13
N ALA A 11 -1.78 0.00 -7.68
CA ALA A 11 -0.34 0.18 -7.53
C ALA A 11 0.16 1.52 -8.11
N ASP A 12 -0.32 1.91 -9.29
CA ASP A 12 0.04 3.19 -9.91
C ASP A 12 -0.47 4.38 -9.09
N PHE A 13 -1.67 4.24 -8.52
CA PHE A 13 -2.21 5.25 -7.61
C PHE A 13 -1.35 5.40 -6.37
N LEU A 14 -1.00 4.29 -5.69
CA LEU A 14 -0.14 4.32 -4.50
C LEU A 14 1.23 4.90 -4.80
N ASN A 15 1.89 4.49 -5.90
CA ASN A 15 3.16 5.06 -6.33
C ASN A 15 3.11 6.56 -6.66
N LYS A 16 1.92 7.10 -6.96
CA LYS A 16 1.74 8.53 -7.22
C LYS A 16 1.56 9.36 -5.95
N ILE A 17 0.98 8.77 -4.90
CA ILE A 17 0.63 9.49 -3.67
C ILE A 17 1.58 9.20 -2.49
N LEU A 18 2.33 8.11 -2.56
CA LEU A 18 3.32 7.70 -1.57
C LEU A 18 4.74 7.79 -2.14
N SER A 19 5.69 8.10 -1.28
CA SER A 19 7.13 8.08 -1.54
C SER A 19 7.81 6.98 -0.74
N LEU A 20 8.96 6.50 -1.22
CA LEU A 20 9.82 5.56 -0.48
C LEU A 20 10.08 6.08 0.94
N GLY A 21 9.77 5.26 1.94
CA GLY A 21 9.95 5.58 3.36
C GLY A 21 8.72 6.19 4.03
N ASP A 22 7.67 6.56 3.28
CA ASP A 22 6.42 7.05 3.88
C ASP A 22 5.86 6.02 4.86
N LYS A 23 5.50 6.45 6.08
CA LYS A 23 4.87 5.55 7.04
C LYS A 23 3.45 5.22 6.56
N ILE A 24 3.13 3.93 6.56
CA ILE A 24 1.83 3.41 6.17
C ILE A 24 1.32 2.40 7.19
N GLU A 25 0.00 2.25 7.18
CA GLU A 25 -0.72 1.10 7.72
C GLU A 25 -1.31 0.29 6.56
N VAL A 26 -1.17 -1.02 6.65
CA VAL A 26 -1.80 -2.00 5.77
C VAL A 26 -2.82 -2.77 6.61
N LEU A 27 -4.10 -2.58 6.30
CA LEU A 27 -5.20 -3.26 6.97
C LEU A 27 -5.67 -4.43 6.12
N SER A 28 -5.65 -5.65 6.67
CA SER A 28 -6.13 -6.86 6.00
C SER A 28 -7.32 -7.48 6.74
N GLY A 29 -8.40 -7.77 6.02
CA GLY A 29 -9.58 -8.47 6.55
C GLY A 29 -10.14 -7.94 7.89
N ASP A 30 -10.52 -8.86 8.77
CA ASP A 30 -11.17 -8.62 10.06
C ASP A 30 -10.15 -8.24 11.16
N GLU A 31 -9.46 -7.10 11.02
CA GLU A 31 -8.72 -6.38 12.10
C GLU A 31 -7.18 -6.51 12.15
N GLU A 32 -6.50 -7.19 11.21
CA GLU A 32 -5.03 -7.19 11.24
C GLU A 32 -4.46 -5.92 10.61
N ILE A 33 -3.85 -5.07 11.46
CA ILE A 33 -3.17 -3.84 11.07
C ILE A 33 -1.66 -4.08 11.12
N GLU A 34 -1.00 -3.93 9.99
CA GLU A 34 0.45 -3.96 9.89
C GLU A 34 0.99 -2.56 9.59
N GLU A 35 1.93 -2.09 10.41
CA GLU A 35 2.60 -0.81 10.21
C GLU A 35 3.96 -1.01 9.54
N GLY A 36 4.37 -0.02 8.75
CA GLY A 36 5.74 0.05 8.26
C GLY A 36 5.99 1.18 7.28
N SER A 37 7.14 1.14 6.63
CA SER A 37 7.55 2.11 5.61
C SER A 37 7.23 1.60 4.22
N TYR A 38 6.49 2.39 3.45
CA TYR A 38 6.21 2.13 2.05
C TYR A 38 7.50 2.01 1.24
N VAL A 39 7.59 0.99 0.38
CA VAL A 39 8.72 0.82 -0.53
C VAL A 39 8.27 1.06 -1.97
N TYR A 40 7.34 0.25 -2.47
CA TYR A 40 6.72 0.43 -3.78
C TYR A 40 5.44 -0.40 -3.88
N ALA A 41 4.66 -0.14 -4.92
CA ALA A 41 3.59 -1.01 -5.36
C ALA A 41 3.82 -1.41 -6.83
N SER A 42 3.46 -2.62 -7.21
CA SER A 42 3.57 -3.09 -8.59
C SER A 42 2.51 -4.14 -8.85
N ASP A 43 1.98 -4.16 -10.08
CA ASP A 43 0.85 -5.01 -10.46
C ASP A 43 -0.28 -4.91 -9.43
N ASN A 44 -0.59 -5.98 -8.69
CA ASN A 44 -1.61 -6.00 -7.66
C ASN A 44 -1.03 -6.19 -6.25
N PHE A 45 0.20 -5.74 -6.01
CA PHE A 45 0.88 -5.90 -4.73
C PHE A 45 1.43 -4.59 -4.19
N VAL A 46 1.38 -4.44 -2.88
CA VAL A 46 2.14 -3.44 -2.12
C VAL A 46 3.28 -4.11 -1.40
N VAL A 47 4.40 -3.39 -1.28
CA VAL A 47 5.60 -3.82 -0.55
C VAL A 47 5.96 -2.73 0.46
N TRP A 48 6.19 -3.14 1.71
CA TRP A 48 6.60 -2.27 2.81
C TRP A 48 7.62 -2.97 3.71
N ALA A 49 8.36 -2.19 4.49
CA ALA A 49 9.28 -2.70 5.48
C ALA A 49 8.75 -2.45 6.90
N ASP A 50 8.74 -3.48 7.76
CA ASP A 50 8.41 -3.31 9.18
C ASP A 50 9.58 -2.73 9.98
N ASP A 51 9.34 -2.43 11.26
CA ASP A 51 10.35 -1.88 12.18
C ASP A 51 11.50 -2.87 12.48
N ASN A 52 11.34 -4.16 12.16
CA ASN A 52 12.38 -5.18 12.30
C ASN A 52 13.24 -5.32 11.02
N GLY A 53 12.91 -4.58 9.96
CA GLY A 53 13.56 -4.67 8.66
C GLY A 53 13.10 -5.85 7.81
N HIS A 54 11.98 -6.50 8.16
CA HIS A 54 11.36 -7.49 7.28
C HIS A 54 10.64 -6.80 6.13
N MET A 55 10.74 -7.41 4.95
CA MET A 55 10.02 -6.97 3.76
C MET A 55 8.70 -7.71 3.67
N ASN A 56 7.60 -6.99 3.83
CA ASN A 56 6.25 -7.52 3.76
C ASN A 56 5.61 -7.22 2.41
N THR A 57 4.67 -8.06 2.01
CA THR A 57 3.90 -7.87 0.78
C THR A 57 2.50 -8.43 0.92
N SER A 58 1.52 -7.76 0.29
CA SER A 58 0.15 -8.24 0.25
C SER A 58 -0.56 -7.84 -1.03
N ASN A 59 -1.59 -8.60 -1.37
CA ASN A 59 -2.40 -8.38 -2.55
C ASN A 59 -3.36 -7.21 -2.32
N LEU A 60 -3.27 -6.18 -3.16
CA LEU A 60 -4.05 -4.95 -3.09
C LEU A 60 -5.57 -5.16 -3.23
N ASN A 61 -6.04 -6.33 -3.68
CA ASN A 61 -7.47 -6.63 -3.71
C ASN A 61 -8.04 -6.98 -2.32
N ASN A 62 -7.18 -7.28 -1.34
CA ASN A 62 -7.60 -7.77 -0.02
C ASN A 62 -7.18 -6.84 1.12
N VAL A 63 -6.50 -5.72 0.82
CA VAL A 63 -5.98 -4.81 1.82
C VAL A 63 -6.36 -3.37 1.54
N THR A 64 -6.46 -2.59 2.62
CA THR A 64 -6.49 -1.13 2.56
C THR A 64 -5.14 -0.59 2.97
N VAL A 65 -4.58 0.34 2.18
CA VAL A 65 -3.32 1.02 2.50
C VAL A 65 -3.62 2.47 2.87
N ARG A 66 -3.11 2.92 4.02
CA ARG A 66 -3.28 4.29 4.53
C ARG A 66 -1.93 4.90 4.89
N LYS A 67 -1.67 6.14 4.47
CA LYS A 67 -0.54 6.93 4.96
C LYS A 67 -0.80 7.43 6.37
N VAL A 68 0.19 7.35 7.25
CA VAL A 68 0.17 7.84 8.64
C VAL A 68 0.91 9.16 8.76
#